data_AF-A0A3D1IIG9-F1
#
_entry.id   AF-A0A3D1IIG9-F1
#
_cell.length_a   1.000
_cell.length_b   1.000
_cell.length_c   1.000
_cell.angle_alpha   90.00
_cell.angle_beta   90.00
_cell.angle_gamma   90.00
#
_symmetry.space_group_name_H-M   'P 1'
#
loop_
_entity.id
_entity.type
_entity.pdbx_description
1 polymer ?
#
loop_
_entity_poly.entity_id
_entity_poly.type
_entity_poly.pdbx_seq_one_letter_code
_entity_poly.pdbx_strand_id
1 'polypeptide(L)'
;MTAPINTGHWLPGRCLAAAGFVVVALSSSSTGSAQTPTRLLVTVLDETGAPVAGLTRDEFTVRLDDVELDLAGVEPATTTMQVVAIFEGLAVTQQQLTSALSQFIESLDDASIVDMQSVDGELDAAIIEAIVDLSARAAPRPVILMLGQASEIAPSSLPSSQVRGRRRATDLDGDIDGLATSLREHGILFYGVSTAQVPLTNFKRLAAGAGGNFHTIAAPRDLSGTMDAIGRELGTQYILSFS
;
A
#
# COMPACT_ATOMS: atom_id res chain seq x y z
N MET A 1 -8.43 50.33 -20.30
CA MET A 1 -8.68 49.17 -19.43
C MET A 1 -7.85 48.02 -19.96
N THR A 2 -6.69 47.82 -19.36
CA THR A 2 -5.60 46.94 -19.78
C THR A 2 -5.45 45.83 -18.76
N ALA A 3 -5.50 44.58 -19.20
CA ALA A 3 -5.27 43.39 -18.37
C ALA A 3 -3.77 43.26 -18.06
N PRO A 4 -3.37 42.79 -16.86
CA PRO A 4 -1.97 42.50 -16.58
C PRO A 4 -1.56 41.17 -17.21
N ILE A 5 -0.46 41.22 -17.97
CA ILE A 5 0.28 40.09 -18.51
C ILE A 5 1.15 39.58 -17.36
N ASN A 6 0.89 38.36 -16.87
CA ASN A 6 1.76 37.72 -15.88
C ASN A 6 2.87 36.95 -16.62
N THR A 7 4.01 37.60 -16.82
CA THR A 7 5.24 36.96 -17.29
C THR A 7 5.91 36.24 -16.12
N GLY A 8 5.46 35.02 -15.84
CA GLY A 8 6.20 34.05 -15.02
C GLY A 8 7.33 33.46 -15.84
N HIS A 9 8.55 33.83 -15.50
CA HIS A 9 9.80 33.33 -16.06
C HIS A 9 9.94 31.85 -15.69
N TRP A 10 9.79 30.93 -16.66
CA TRP A 10 10.09 29.51 -16.48
C TRP A 10 11.61 29.34 -16.46
N LEU A 11 12.18 29.23 -15.26
CA LEU A 11 13.52 28.69 -15.10
C LEU A 11 13.45 27.18 -15.37
N PRO A 12 14.39 26.59 -16.13
CA PRO A 12 14.50 25.15 -16.28
C PRO A 12 15.08 24.58 -14.97
N GLY A 13 14.22 24.46 -13.96
CA GLY A 13 14.51 23.78 -12.72
C GLY A 13 14.41 22.28 -12.97
N ARG A 14 15.54 21.60 -13.03
CA ARG A 14 15.59 20.14 -12.89
C ARG A 14 15.03 19.81 -11.51
N CYS A 15 13.74 19.52 -11.43
CA CYS A 15 13.13 18.94 -10.24
C CYS A 15 13.71 17.53 -10.08
N LEU A 16 14.73 17.41 -9.24
CA LEU A 16 15.06 16.15 -8.58
C LEU A 16 13.94 15.88 -7.58
N ALA A 17 12.78 15.44 -8.08
CA ALA A 17 11.82 14.75 -7.24
C ALA A 17 12.51 13.44 -6.84
N ALA A 18 12.87 13.31 -5.56
CA ALA A 18 13.25 12.03 -4.98
C ALA A 18 11.98 11.17 -4.90
N ALA A 19 11.52 10.69 -6.06
CA ALA A 19 10.45 9.72 -6.13
C ALA A 19 11.00 8.40 -5.59
N GLY A 20 10.48 7.98 -4.43
CA GLY A 20 10.65 6.61 -3.96
C GLY A 20 9.86 5.70 -4.90
N PHE A 21 10.53 5.09 -5.88
CA PHE A 21 9.90 4.14 -6.79
C PHE A 21 9.85 2.77 -6.13
N VAL A 22 8.67 2.16 -6.06
CA VAL A 22 8.54 0.71 -5.87
C VAL A 22 8.11 0.09 -7.19
N VAL A 23 8.90 -0.86 -7.68
CA VAL A 23 8.72 -1.54 -8.97
C VAL A 23 8.05 -2.89 -8.70
N VAL A 24 6.75 -3.00 -8.99
CA VAL A 24 6.05 -4.31 -9.03
C VAL A 24 5.96 -4.75 -10.49
N ALA A 25 6.69 -5.81 -10.84
CA ALA A 25 6.66 -6.42 -12.17
C ALA A 25 5.56 -7.49 -12.23
N LEU A 26 4.47 -7.21 -12.96
CA LEU A 26 3.42 -8.20 -13.22
C LEU A 26 3.87 -9.11 -14.38
N SER A 27 4.18 -10.38 -14.09
CA SER A 27 4.53 -11.36 -15.13
C SER A 27 3.30 -12.20 -15.50
N SER A 28 2.84 -12.08 -16.75
CA SER A 28 1.84 -12.98 -17.32
C SER A 28 2.53 -14.02 -18.20
N SER A 29 2.47 -15.29 -17.79
CA SER A 29 3.01 -16.42 -18.56
C SER A 29 2.09 -16.79 -19.72
N SER A 30 2.39 -16.31 -20.94
CA SER A 30 1.81 -16.88 -22.17
C SER A 30 2.91 -17.16 -23.19
N THR A 31 3.02 -18.43 -23.58
CA THR A 31 3.88 -18.92 -24.67
C THR A 31 3.36 -18.44 -26.02
N GLY A 32 3.85 -17.28 -26.45
CA GLY A 32 3.69 -16.71 -27.78
C GLY A 32 4.63 -15.51 -27.91
N SER A 33 5.41 -15.43 -28.98
CA SER A 33 6.39 -14.37 -29.26
C SER A 33 5.72 -13.02 -29.60
N ALA A 34 4.94 -12.49 -28.67
CA ALA A 34 4.75 -11.06 -28.48
C ALA A 34 5.52 -10.76 -27.20
N GLN A 35 6.57 -9.93 -27.25
CA GLN A 35 7.14 -9.39 -26.03
C GLN A 35 6.01 -8.64 -25.33
N THR A 36 5.41 -9.24 -24.32
CA THR A 36 4.43 -8.56 -23.48
C THR A 36 5.11 -7.30 -22.98
N PRO A 37 4.58 -6.10 -23.27
CA PRO A 37 5.22 -4.87 -22.83
C PRO A 37 5.40 -4.99 -21.33
N THR A 38 6.63 -4.80 -20.86
CA THR A 38 6.87 -4.77 -19.42
C THR A 38 6.07 -3.59 -18.89
N ARG A 39 5.29 -3.81 -17.83
CA ARG A 39 4.43 -2.81 -17.22
C ARG A 39 4.84 -2.62 -15.78
N LEU A 40 4.94 -1.38 -15.36
CA LEU A 40 5.21 -1.00 -13.97
C LEU A 40 4.04 -0.21 -13.42
N LEU A 41 3.50 -0.66 -12.30
CA LEU A 41 2.60 0.13 -11.48
C LEU A 41 3.43 1.07 -10.61
N VAL A 42 3.15 2.37 -10.66
CA VAL A 42 3.87 3.37 -9.88
C VAL A 42 2.91 4.30 -9.16
N THR A 43 3.29 4.67 -7.94
CA THR A 43 2.70 5.79 -7.20
C THR A 43 3.69 6.96 -7.26
N VAL A 44 3.20 8.15 -7.59
CA VAL A 44 4.00 9.39 -7.49
C VAL A 44 3.46 10.23 -6.34
N LEU A 45 4.33 10.54 -5.38
CA LEU A 45 4.01 11.35 -4.21
C LEU A 45 4.75 12.70 -4.28
N ASP A 46 4.14 13.75 -3.75
CA ASP A 46 4.77 15.05 -3.56
C ASP A 46 5.65 15.07 -2.29
N GLU A 47 6.25 16.23 -2.00
CA GLU A 47 7.12 16.43 -0.81
C GLU A 47 6.39 16.23 0.52
N THR A 48 5.06 16.31 0.53
CA THR A 48 4.21 16.11 1.70
C THR A 48 3.73 14.66 1.83
N GLY A 49 4.03 13.81 0.83
CA GLY A 49 3.55 12.44 0.74
C GLY A 49 2.16 12.31 0.14
N ALA A 50 1.60 13.37 -0.47
CA ALA A 50 0.30 13.31 -1.13
C ALA A 50 0.46 12.82 -2.58
N PRO A 51 -0.48 12.00 -3.09
CA PRO A 51 -0.38 11.48 -4.46
C PRO A 51 -0.59 12.57 -5.52
N VAL A 52 0.19 12.49 -6.60
CA VAL A 52 0.19 13.47 -7.70
C VAL A 52 -0.61 12.94 -8.90
N ALA A 53 -1.71 13.62 -9.21
CA ALA A 53 -2.61 13.30 -10.32
C ALA A 53 -2.26 14.05 -11.62
N GLY A 54 -2.72 13.53 -12.76
CA GLY A 54 -2.65 14.20 -14.06
C GLY A 54 -1.28 14.15 -14.75
N LEU A 55 -0.37 13.29 -14.29
CA LEU A 55 0.95 13.16 -14.89
C LEU A 55 0.87 12.54 -16.29
N THR A 56 1.70 13.06 -17.18
CA THR A 56 1.85 12.67 -18.57
C THR A 56 3.19 12.00 -18.80
N ARG A 57 3.36 11.32 -19.94
CA ARG A 57 4.60 10.63 -20.31
C ARG A 57 5.85 11.49 -20.15
N ASP A 58 5.79 12.75 -20.55
CA ASP A 58 6.96 13.66 -20.58
C ASP A 58 7.45 14.04 -19.17
N GLU A 59 6.67 13.72 -18.13
CA GLU A 59 7.00 13.94 -16.73
C GLU A 59 7.66 12.72 -16.07
N PHE A 60 7.82 11.62 -16.81
CA PHE A 60 8.49 10.42 -16.33
C PHE A 60 9.85 10.22 -17.03
N THR A 61 10.86 9.94 -16.21
CA THR A 61 12.13 9.37 -16.67
C THR A 61 12.42 8.15 -15.79
N VAL A 62 12.48 6.97 -16.40
CA VAL A 62 12.73 5.72 -15.68
C VAL A 62 14.11 5.21 -16.02
N ARG A 63 14.88 4.85 -15.01
CA ARG A 63 16.22 4.28 -15.17
C ARG A 63 16.33 2.97 -14.41
N LEU A 64 16.92 1.96 -15.03
CA LEU A 64 17.30 0.71 -14.40
C LEU A 64 18.82 0.56 -14.50
N ASP A 65 19.50 0.41 -13.36
CA ASP A 65 20.97 0.31 -13.31
C ASP A 65 21.67 1.44 -14.09
N ASP A 66 21.22 2.68 -13.87
CA ASP A 66 21.66 3.90 -14.58
C ASP A 66 21.35 3.97 -16.08
N VAL A 67 20.72 2.96 -16.68
CA VAL A 67 20.27 2.98 -18.08
C VAL A 67 18.85 3.52 -18.15
N GLU A 68 18.65 4.57 -18.95
CA GLU A 68 17.32 5.11 -19.23
C GLU A 68 16.51 4.13 -20.09
N LEU A 69 15.29 3.82 -19.63
CA LEU A 69 14.38 2.93 -20.31
C LEU A 69 13.48 3.74 -21.26
N ASP A 70 13.26 3.22 -22.46
CA ASP A 70 12.29 3.82 -23.37
C ASP A 70 10.87 3.49 -22.90
N LEU A 71 10.22 4.50 -22.33
CA LEU A 71 8.81 4.41 -22.03
C LEU A 71 8.06 4.27 -23.36
N ALA A 72 7.04 3.43 -23.41
CA ALA A 72 6.08 3.38 -24.52
C ALA A 72 4.84 4.22 -24.21
N GLY A 73 4.44 4.31 -22.94
CA GLY A 73 3.28 5.08 -22.53
C GLY A 73 3.11 5.16 -21.02
N VAL A 74 2.27 6.11 -20.61
CA VAL A 74 1.86 6.35 -19.22
C VAL A 74 0.35 6.52 -19.22
N GLU A 75 -0.34 5.73 -18.41
CA GLU A 75 -1.79 5.82 -18.24
C GLU A 75 -2.16 5.69 -16.75
N PRO A 76 -3.25 6.33 -16.29
CA PRO A 76 -3.80 6.05 -14.97
C PRO A 76 -4.14 4.56 -14.84
N ALA A 77 -3.80 3.96 -13.69
CA ALA A 77 -4.19 2.59 -13.38
C ALA A 77 -5.71 2.50 -13.18
N THR A 78 -6.29 1.32 -13.41
CA THR A 78 -7.72 1.11 -13.15
C THR A 78 -8.02 1.39 -11.68
N THR A 79 -9.08 2.14 -11.38
CA THR A 79 -9.39 2.55 -10.01
C THR A 79 -10.20 1.52 -9.24
N THR A 80 -10.87 0.59 -9.94
CA THR A 80 -11.60 -0.52 -9.33
C THR A 80 -10.64 -1.54 -8.71
N MET A 81 -10.85 -1.87 -7.44
CA MET A 81 -9.97 -2.72 -6.65
C MET A 81 -10.73 -3.77 -5.85
N GLN A 82 -10.03 -4.84 -5.46
CA GLN A 82 -10.52 -5.76 -4.45
C GLN A 82 -9.60 -5.74 -3.24
N VAL A 83 -10.14 -5.29 -2.11
CA VAL A 83 -9.41 -5.11 -0.86
C VAL A 83 -9.82 -6.18 0.14
N VAL A 84 -8.86 -6.89 0.71
CA VAL A 84 -9.05 -7.67 1.94
C VAL A 84 -8.47 -6.87 3.11
N ALA A 85 -9.34 -6.38 3.98
CA ALA A 85 -8.99 -5.66 5.19
C ALA A 85 -8.88 -6.62 6.38
N ILE A 86 -7.67 -6.77 6.93
CA ILE A 86 -7.36 -7.65 8.06
C ILE A 86 -7.26 -6.82 9.33
N PHE A 87 -7.96 -7.23 10.39
CA PHE A 87 -7.95 -6.55 11.70
C PHE A 87 -7.33 -7.45 12.77
N GLU A 88 -6.25 -6.99 13.37
CA GLU A 88 -5.69 -7.61 14.58
C GLU A 88 -4.93 -6.58 15.42
N GLY A 89 -5.14 -6.61 16.74
CA GLY A 89 -4.35 -5.83 17.70
C GLY A 89 -4.48 -4.30 17.64
N LEU A 90 -5.39 -3.73 16.85
CA LEU A 90 -5.53 -2.28 16.70
C LEU A 90 -6.16 -1.63 17.95
N ALA A 91 -5.43 -0.73 18.62
CA ALA A 91 -5.89 -0.05 19.82
C ALA A 91 -6.73 1.22 19.51
N VAL A 92 -7.93 1.01 18.94
CA VAL A 92 -8.89 2.09 18.61
C VAL A 92 -10.30 1.73 19.08
N THR A 93 -11.17 2.73 19.21
CA THR A 93 -12.59 2.46 19.49
C THR A 93 -13.30 1.95 18.25
N GLN A 94 -14.40 1.21 18.43
CA GLN A 94 -15.24 0.77 17.32
C GLN A 94 -15.73 1.95 16.47
N GLN A 95 -16.12 3.07 17.10
CA GLN A 95 -16.54 4.28 16.40
C GLN A 95 -15.43 4.85 15.51
N GLN A 96 -14.19 4.89 15.99
CA GLN A 96 -13.04 5.35 15.20
C GLN A 96 -12.78 4.43 14.02
N LEU A 97 -12.84 3.10 14.25
CA LEU A 97 -12.65 2.11 13.21
C LEU A 97 -13.71 2.24 12.11
N THR A 98 -14.99 2.29 12.49
CA THR A 98 -16.10 2.47 11.53
C THR A 98 -15.95 3.77 10.75
N SER A 99 -15.63 4.89 11.42
CA SER A 99 -15.43 6.17 10.73
C SER A 99 -14.28 6.12 9.73
N ALA A 100 -13.16 5.48 10.09
CA ALA A 100 -12.00 5.38 9.22
C ALA A 100 -12.24 4.45 8.02
N LEU A 101 -12.97 3.34 8.24
CA LEU A 101 -13.37 2.43 7.16
C LEU A 101 -14.37 3.08 6.20
N SER A 102 -15.37 3.81 6.71
CA SER A 102 -16.29 4.57 5.87
C SER A 102 -15.54 5.55 4.98
N GLN A 103 -14.60 6.31 5.56
CA GLN A 103 -13.81 7.27 4.79
C GLN A 103 -12.90 6.59 3.76
N PHE A 104 -12.30 5.45 4.09
CA PHE A 104 -11.55 4.65 3.13
C PHE A 104 -12.43 4.19 1.97
N ILE A 105 -13.59 3.58 2.26
CA ILE A 105 -14.52 3.10 1.24
C ILE A 105 -14.99 4.24 0.34
N GLU A 106 -15.31 5.41 0.92
CA GLU A 106 -15.71 6.62 0.17
C GLU A 106 -14.60 7.18 -0.74
N SER A 107 -13.33 6.86 -0.46
CA SER A 107 -12.20 7.28 -1.30
C SER A 107 -11.89 6.30 -2.45
N LEU A 108 -12.51 5.12 -2.47
CA LEU A 108 -12.36 4.13 -3.53
C LEU A 108 -13.38 4.35 -4.65
N ASP A 109 -13.12 3.75 -5.81
CA ASP A 109 -14.08 3.66 -6.90
C ASP A 109 -15.33 2.85 -6.50
N ASP A 110 -16.51 3.26 -6.96
CA ASP A 110 -17.82 2.67 -6.60
C ASP A 110 -17.92 1.15 -6.91
N ALA A 111 -17.14 0.65 -7.88
CA ALA A 111 -17.12 -0.77 -8.22
C ALA A 111 -16.15 -1.58 -7.36
N SER A 112 -15.39 -0.94 -6.46
CA SER A 112 -14.42 -1.61 -5.60
C SER A 112 -15.11 -2.44 -4.52
N ILE A 113 -14.49 -3.56 -4.16
CA ILE A 113 -15.02 -4.49 -3.15
C ILE A 113 -14.06 -4.49 -1.95
N VAL A 114 -14.61 -4.38 -0.75
CA VAL A 114 -13.84 -4.46 0.51
C VAL A 114 -14.38 -5.60 1.36
N ASP A 115 -13.60 -6.67 1.48
CA ASP A 115 -13.86 -7.79 2.37
C ASP A 115 -13.15 -7.55 3.71
N MET A 116 -13.87 -7.66 4.83
CA MET A 116 -13.34 -7.38 6.17
C MET A 116 -13.18 -8.67 6.98
N GLN A 117 -12.00 -8.88 7.58
CA GLN A 117 -11.65 -10.12 8.28
C GLN A 117 -10.97 -9.82 9.62
N SER A 118 -11.56 -10.27 10.72
CA SER A 118 -10.91 -10.25 12.04
C SER A 118 -10.10 -11.53 12.23
N VAL A 119 -8.89 -11.42 12.77
CA VAL A 119 -7.99 -12.56 12.97
C VAL A 119 -7.80 -12.82 14.45
N ASP A 120 -8.06 -14.06 14.88
CA ASP A 120 -7.85 -14.52 16.26
C ASP A 120 -6.63 -15.46 16.39
N GLY A 121 -5.70 -15.43 15.43
CA GLY A 121 -4.56 -16.34 15.30
C GLY A 121 -3.27 -15.69 14.78
N GLU A 122 -2.41 -16.51 14.18
CA GLU A 122 -1.14 -16.05 13.59
C GLU A 122 -1.41 -15.17 12.36
N LEU A 123 -0.82 -13.98 12.37
CA LEU A 123 -1.17 -12.93 11.42
C LEU A 123 -0.55 -13.16 10.04
N ASP A 124 0.61 -13.80 9.98
CA ASP A 124 1.24 -14.27 8.74
C ASP A 124 0.36 -15.29 8.00
N ALA A 125 -0.23 -16.25 8.72
CA ALA A 125 -1.17 -17.21 8.17
C ALA A 125 -2.40 -16.52 7.54
N ALA A 126 -2.94 -15.50 8.20
CA ALA A 126 -4.05 -14.71 7.65
C ALA A 126 -3.67 -13.93 6.39
N ILE A 127 -2.45 -13.38 6.31
CA ILE A 127 -1.95 -12.73 5.09
C ILE A 127 -1.82 -13.75 3.97
N ILE A 128 -1.28 -14.95 4.25
CA ILE A 128 -1.16 -16.04 3.27
C ILE A 128 -2.54 -16.48 2.76
N GLU A 129 -3.53 -16.64 3.65
CA GLU A 129 -4.90 -16.96 3.24
C GLU A 129 -5.51 -15.88 2.35
N ALA A 130 -5.31 -14.60 2.68
CA ALA A 130 -5.76 -13.49 1.86
C ALA A 130 -5.09 -13.46 0.47
N ILE A 131 -3.79 -13.81 0.38
CA ILE A 131 -3.09 -13.96 -0.90
C ILE A 131 -3.74 -15.04 -1.75
N VAL A 132 -3.98 -16.22 -1.17
CA VAL A 132 -4.59 -17.36 -1.87
C VAL A 132 -5.99 -17.01 -2.34
N ASP A 133 -6.80 -16.38 -1.50
CA ASP A 133 -8.17 -15.99 -1.81
C ASP A 133 -8.24 -14.94 -2.93
N LEU A 134 -7.51 -13.84 -2.81
CA LEU A 134 -7.46 -12.79 -3.85
C LEU A 134 -6.95 -13.33 -5.19
N SER A 135 -5.94 -14.20 -5.14
CA SER A 135 -5.40 -14.85 -6.34
C SER A 135 -6.40 -15.78 -7.01
N ALA A 136 -7.13 -16.58 -6.22
CA ALA A 136 -8.13 -17.52 -6.74
C ALA A 136 -9.32 -16.81 -7.40
N ARG A 137 -9.64 -15.59 -6.94
CA ARG A 137 -10.73 -14.77 -7.51
C ARG A 137 -10.36 -14.08 -8.83
N ALA A 138 -9.08 -14.10 -9.22
CA ALA A 138 -8.55 -13.26 -10.30
C ALA A 138 -8.96 -11.77 -10.10
N ALA A 139 -8.86 -11.32 -8.85
CA ALA A 139 -9.28 -10.00 -8.40
C ALA A 139 -8.67 -8.88 -9.25
N PRO A 140 -9.47 -7.89 -9.71
CA PRO A 140 -8.89 -6.69 -10.31
C PRO A 140 -8.16 -5.90 -9.22
N ARG A 141 -6.86 -5.67 -9.42
CA ARG A 141 -5.97 -4.92 -8.52
C ARG A 141 -6.14 -5.33 -7.04
N PRO A 142 -5.66 -6.53 -6.68
CA PRO A 142 -5.80 -7.05 -5.33
C PRO A 142 -4.96 -6.22 -4.34
N VAL A 143 -5.57 -5.90 -3.20
CA VAL A 143 -4.94 -5.15 -2.11
C VAL A 143 -5.21 -5.87 -0.79
N ILE A 144 -4.18 -6.03 0.03
CA ILE A 144 -4.33 -6.38 1.43
C ILE A 144 -4.11 -5.12 2.27
N LEU A 145 -5.07 -4.81 3.13
CA LEU A 145 -5.01 -3.69 4.05
C LEU A 145 -4.97 -4.21 5.49
N MET A 146 -3.83 -4.06 6.14
CA MET A 146 -3.64 -4.45 7.53
C MET A 146 -3.99 -3.31 8.50
N LEU A 147 -4.90 -3.58 9.43
CA LEU A 147 -5.31 -2.63 10.47
C LEU A 147 -4.93 -3.18 11.84
N GLY A 148 -3.82 -2.63 12.36
CA GLY A 148 -3.20 -3.00 13.62
C GLY A 148 -1.88 -3.75 13.41
N GLN A 149 -1.57 -4.70 14.27
CA GLN A 149 -0.31 -5.43 14.27
C GLN A 149 -0.44 -6.74 15.05
N ALA A 150 0.54 -7.63 14.87
CA ALA A 150 0.64 -8.88 15.63
C ALA A 150 0.63 -8.62 17.15
N SER A 151 0.12 -9.59 17.91
CA SER A 151 0.09 -9.51 19.36
C SER A 151 0.52 -10.80 20.03
N GLU A 152 1.38 -10.71 21.04
CA GLU A 152 1.80 -11.85 21.87
C GLU A 152 1.20 -11.74 23.27
N ILE A 153 0.95 -12.88 23.93
CA ILE A 153 0.58 -12.91 25.35
C ILE A 153 1.86 -12.93 26.18
N ALA A 154 2.25 -11.79 26.73
CA ALA A 154 3.42 -11.72 27.60
C ALA A 154 3.11 -12.32 28.99
N PRO A 155 3.99 -13.17 29.56
CA PRO A 155 3.80 -13.73 30.89
C PRO A 155 3.80 -12.62 31.95
N SER A 156 2.87 -12.70 32.89
CA SER A 156 2.79 -11.77 34.02
C SER A 156 3.90 -12.05 35.03
N SER A 157 4.63 -11.02 35.46
CA SER A 157 5.62 -11.11 36.55
C SER A 157 5.00 -11.15 37.95
N LEU A 158 3.66 -11.07 38.05
CA LEU A 158 2.94 -11.11 39.33
C LEU A 158 2.60 -12.56 39.72
N PRO A 159 2.90 -12.99 40.97
CA PRO A 159 2.68 -14.35 41.45
C PRO A 159 1.21 -14.60 41.81
N SER A 160 0.31 -14.48 40.85
CA SER A 160 -1.10 -14.84 41.03
C SER A 160 -1.67 -15.47 39.76
N SER A 161 -2.20 -16.68 39.90
CA SER A 161 -2.81 -17.53 38.87
C SER A 161 -4.10 -16.95 38.22
N GLN A 162 -4.36 -15.65 38.37
CA GLN A 162 -5.60 -15.01 37.91
C GLN A 162 -5.38 -13.83 36.94
N VAL A 163 -4.14 -13.48 36.60
CA VAL A 163 -3.88 -12.43 35.59
C VAL A 163 -3.55 -13.09 34.26
N ARG A 164 -4.53 -13.15 33.36
CA ARG A 164 -4.31 -13.46 31.93
C ARG A 164 -3.21 -12.51 31.44
N GLY A 165 -2.15 -13.04 30.82
CA GLY A 165 -1.02 -12.22 30.35
C GLY A 165 -1.48 -11.02 29.52
N ARG A 166 -0.77 -9.90 29.61
CA ARG A 166 -1.12 -8.70 28.84
C ARG A 166 -0.74 -8.94 27.37
N ARG A 167 -1.69 -8.70 26.45
CA ARG A 167 -1.36 -8.66 25.02
C ARG A 167 -0.40 -7.52 24.77
N ARG A 168 0.73 -7.82 24.13
CA ARG A 168 1.76 -6.86 23.76
C ARG A 168 1.84 -6.82 22.24
N ALA A 169 1.86 -5.62 21.68
CA ALA A 169 2.10 -5.43 20.26
C ALA A 169 3.50 -5.94 19.89
N THR A 170 3.56 -6.72 18.82
CA THR A 170 4.78 -7.26 18.22
C THR A 170 4.80 -6.95 16.73
N ASP A 171 5.98 -7.07 16.14
CA ASP A 171 6.14 -7.02 14.69
C ASP A 171 5.74 -8.37 14.07
N LEU A 172 5.61 -8.41 12.75
CA LEU A 172 5.47 -9.65 12.00
C LEU A 172 6.78 -10.46 12.10
N ASP A 173 6.69 -11.76 12.28
CA ASP A 173 7.81 -12.70 12.28
C ASP A 173 7.77 -13.61 11.04
N GLY A 174 8.71 -14.56 10.96
CA GLY A 174 8.81 -15.50 9.83
C GLY A 174 9.57 -14.98 8.61
N ASP A 175 9.30 -15.58 7.45
CA ASP A 175 9.97 -15.30 6.17
C ASP A 175 9.30 -14.12 5.44
N ILE A 176 9.70 -12.91 5.82
CA ILE A 176 9.15 -11.66 5.27
C ILE A 176 9.48 -11.50 3.78
N ASP A 177 10.66 -11.94 3.35
CA ASP A 177 11.10 -11.79 1.97
C ASP A 177 10.37 -12.78 1.05
N GLY A 178 10.12 -13.99 1.54
CA GLY A 178 9.24 -14.97 0.89
C GLY A 178 7.82 -14.43 0.76
N LEU A 179 7.26 -13.85 1.82
CA LEU A 179 5.92 -13.26 1.78
C LEU A 179 5.81 -12.07 0.82
N ALA A 180 6.80 -11.17 0.83
CA ALA A 180 6.87 -10.06 -0.12
C ALA A 180 7.02 -10.53 -1.57
N THR A 181 7.74 -11.63 -1.79
CA THR A 181 7.87 -12.24 -3.12
C THR A 181 6.54 -12.81 -3.58
N SER A 182 5.83 -13.55 -2.72
CA SER A 182 4.49 -14.07 -3.04
C SER A 182 3.50 -12.95 -3.38
N LEU A 183 3.45 -11.88 -2.58
CA LEU A 183 2.62 -10.71 -2.88
C LEU A 183 2.92 -10.12 -4.27
N ARG A 184 4.20 -9.94 -4.61
CA ARG A 184 4.60 -9.41 -5.94
C ARG A 184 4.25 -10.34 -7.09
N GLU A 185 4.49 -11.65 -6.94
CA GLU A 185 4.17 -12.65 -7.97
C GLU A 185 2.67 -12.67 -8.28
N HIS A 186 1.83 -12.42 -7.27
CA HIS A 186 0.39 -12.31 -7.42
C HIS A 186 -0.10 -10.88 -7.71
N GLY A 187 0.79 -9.90 -7.80
CA GLY A 187 0.43 -8.50 -8.05
C GLY A 187 -0.39 -7.84 -6.94
N ILE A 188 -0.27 -8.33 -5.71
CA ILE A 188 -1.03 -7.89 -4.55
C ILE A 188 -0.26 -6.79 -3.82
N LEU A 189 -0.89 -5.62 -3.69
CA LEU A 189 -0.34 -4.53 -2.90
C LEU A 189 -0.60 -4.77 -1.41
N PHE A 190 0.35 -4.39 -0.56
CA PHE A 190 0.20 -4.49 0.89
C PHE A 190 0.33 -3.12 1.55
N TYR A 191 -0.76 -2.69 2.18
CA TYR A 191 -0.83 -1.47 2.97
C TYR A 191 -1.16 -1.80 4.42
N GLY A 192 -0.81 -0.90 5.33
CA GLY A 192 -1.32 -1.03 6.69
C GLY A 192 -1.19 0.19 7.56
N VAL A 193 -1.93 0.18 8.67
CA VAL A 193 -1.94 1.22 9.69
C VAL A 193 -1.94 0.59 11.06
N SER A 194 -1.03 1.03 11.93
CA SER A 194 -0.93 0.57 13.31
C SER A 194 -0.77 1.74 14.27
N THR A 195 -1.29 1.60 15.49
CA THR A 195 -1.07 2.50 16.63
C THR A 195 0.03 2.01 17.58
N ALA A 196 0.77 0.97 17.19
CA ALA A 196 1.77 0.35 18.04
C ALA A 196 2.90 1.32 18.40
N GLN A 197 3.34 1.26 19.66
CA GLN A 197 4.48 2.03 20.16
C GLN A 197 5.81 1.27 20.04
N VAL A 198 5.80 0.12 19.37
CA VAL A 198 7.00 -0.68 19.08
C VAL A 198 7.40 -0.49 17.61
N PRO A 199 8.68 -0.65 17.27
CA PRO A 199 9.11 -0.67 15.88
C PRO A 199 8.45 -1.82 15.11
N LEU A 200 7.84 -1.52 13.96
CA LEU A 200 7.23 -2.48 13.03
C LEU A 200 8.04 -2.52 11.73
N THR A 201 9.29 -2.97 11.83
CA THR A 201 10.26 -2.95 10.72
C THR A 201 9.91 -3.98 9.65
N ASN A 202 9.43 -5.15 10.05
CA ASN A 202 9.07 -6.23 9.14
C ASN A 202 7.79 -5.89 8.38
N PHE A 203 6.77 -5.31 9.02
CA PHE A 203 5.61 -4.77 8.30
C PHE A 203 5.97 -3.70 7.27
N LYS A 204 6.85 -2.75 7.64
CA LYS A 204 7.33 -1.72 6.71
C LYS A 204 8.12 -2.31 5.54
N ARG A 205 8.98 -3.30 5.81
CA ARG A 205 9.72 -4.03 4.77
C ARG A 205 8.78 -4.79 3.84
N LEU A 206 7.77 -5.47 4.39
CA LEU A 206 6.76 -6.20 3.62
C LEU A 206 5.99 -5.27 2.69
N ALA A 207 5.46 -4.16 3.22
CA ALA A 207 4.73 -3.16 2.44
C ALA A 207 5.59 -2.60 1.30
N ALA A 208 6.81 -2.15 1.61
CA ALA A 208 7.74 -1.65 0.61
C ALA A 208 8.12 -2.71 -0.43
N GLY A 209 8.26 -3.97 -0.02
CA GLY A 209 8.53 -5.08 -0.93
C GLY A 209 7.35 -5.44 -1.83
N ALA A 210 6.11 -5.12 -1.43
CA ALA A 210 4.88 -5.45 -2.14
C ALA A 210 4.28 -4.27 -2.93
N GLY A 211 4.92 -3.08 -2.94
CA GLY A 211 4.39 -1.92 -3.67
C GLY A 211 3.44 -1.02 -2.88
N GLY A 212 3.39 -1.16 -1.55
CA GLY A 212 2.54 -0.32 -0.69
C GLY A 212 3.28 0.29 0.49
N ASN A 213 2.51 0.79 1.46
CA ASN A 213 3.02 1.53 2.61
C ASN A 213 2.43 1.05 3.95
N PHE A 214 3.27 0.99 4.99
CA PHE A 214 2.83 0.68 6.35
C PHE A 214 3.04 1.87 7.29
N HIS A 215 1.95 2.42 7.78
CA HIS A 215 1.91 3.62 8.61
C HIS A 215 1.86 3.26 10.09
N THR A 216 2.71 3.90 10.89
CA THR A 216 2.59 3.91 12.35
C THR A 216 2.07 5.28 12.76
N ILE A 217 0.84 5.34 13.26
CA ILE A 217 0.21 6.58 13.72
C ILE A 217 0.39 6.76 15.22
N ALA A 218 0.65 7.99 15.64
CA ALA A 218 0.88 8.31 17.05
C ALA A 218 -0.41 8.33 17.87
N ALA A 219 -1.53 8.71 17.25
CA ALA A 219 -2.82 8.80 17.93
C ALA A 219 -3.94 8.13 17.10
N PRO A 220 -4.87 7.39 17.76
CA PRO A 220 -6.06 6.81 17.12
C PRO A 220 -6.89 7.78 16.28
N ARG A 221 -6.89 9.08 16.62
CA ARG A 221 -7.63 10.12 15.88
C ARG A 221 -7.09 10.36 14.48
N ASP A 222 -5.84 9.98 14.22
CA ASP A 222 -5.19 10.17 12.92
C ASP A 222 -5.55 9.04 11.93
N LEU A 223 -6.16 7.95 12.41
CA LEU A 223 -6.51 6.77 11.62
C LEU A 223 -7.34 7.12 10.39
N SER A 224 -8.41 7.90 10.55
CA SER A 224 -9.30 8.30 9.47
C SER A 224 -8.56 9.06 8.36
N GLY A 225 -7.70 10.02 8.72
CA GLY A 225 -6.89 10.76 7.76
C GLY A 225 -5.84 9.90 7.05
N THR A 226 -5.24 8.92 7.75
CA THR A 226 -4.30 7.97 7.12
C THR A 226 -5.02 7.03 6.15
N MET A 227 -6.20 6.54 6.52
CA MET A 227 -7.01 5.65 5.69
C MET A 227 -7.46 6.34 4.39
N ASP A 228 -7.91 7.59 4.50
CA ASP A 228 -8.23 8.47 3.38
C ASP A 228 -7.03 8.72 2.46
N ALA A 229 -5.83 8.92 3.04
CA ALA A 229 -4.60 9.05 2.26
C ALA A 229 -4.25 7.78 1.49
N ILE A 230 -4.38 6.60 2.11
CA ILE A 230 -4.15 5.31 1.45
C ILE A 230 -5.12 5.12 0.27
N GLY A 231 -6.42 5.40 0.47
CA GLY A 231 -7.39 5.25 -0.62
C GLY A 231 -7.13 6.21 -1.78
N ARG A 232 -6.77 7.47 -1.51
CA ARG A 232 -6.31 8.40 -2.56
C ARG A 232 -5.06 7.92 -3.27
N GLU A 233 -4.10 7.36 -2.54
CA GLU A 233 -2.87 6.81 -3.11
C GLU A 233 -3.21 5.72 -4.12
N LEU A 234 -4.01 4.74 -3.70
CA LEU A 234 -4.47 3.61 -4.52
C LEU A 234 -5.25 4.04 -5.78
N GLY A 235 -6.02 5.13 -5.66
CA GLY A 235 -6.78 5.73 -6.75
C GLY A 235 -5.97 6.60 -7.72
N THR A 236 -4.71 6.91 -7.41
CA THR A 236 -3.87 7.86 -8.19
C THR A 236 -2.58 7.21 -8.70
N GLN A 237 -2.62 5.91 -8.97
CA GLN A 237 -1.45 5.17 -9.48
C GLN A 237 -1.44 5.19 -11.01
N TYR A 238 -0.25 4.96 -11.60
CA TYR A 238 -0.05 4.93 -13.05
C TYR A 238 0.54 3.60 -13.49
N ILE A 239 0.20 3.19 -14.70
CA ILE A 239 0.87 2.11 -15.42
C ILE A 239 1.83 2.74 -16.42
N LEU A 240 3.12 2.43 -16.24
CA LEU A 240 4.17 2.73 -17.20
C LEU A 240 4.37 1.51 -18.08
N SER A 241 4.27 1.68 -19.39
CA SER A 241 4.58 0.62 -20.37
C SER A 241 5.93 0.91 -21.01
N PHE A 242 6.71 -0.13 -21.33
CA PHE A 242 8.03 -0.02 -21.96
C PHE A 242 8.07 -0.80 -23.29
N SER A 243 8.97 -0.38 -24.20
CA SER A 243 9.22 -1.01 -25.51
C SER A 243 10.48 -1.85 -25.53
#